data_AF-A0A7E6F4Z0-F1
#
_entry.id   AF-A0A7E6F4Z0-F1
#
_cell.length_a   1.000
_cell.length_b   1.000
_cell.length_c   1.000
_cell.angle_alpha   90.00
_cell.angle_beta   90.00
_cell.angle_gamma   90.00
#
_symmetry.space_group_name_H-M   'P 1'
#
loop_
_entity.id
_entity.type
_entity.pdbx_description
1 polymer ?
#
loop_
_entity_poly.entity_id
_entity_poly.type
_entity_poly.pdbx_seq_one_letter_code
_entity_poly.pdbx_strand_id
1 'polypeptide(L)'
;MLRLLLLVTVAISYVNSYNNECTYNGKKYTGVFKIDCNTCVCDTNNKAICSNLRCGYGKGPSCTYQGRRYRVGQTFQQSCNTCKCNYDGQIKCDNKDCPKRCTYKEKLYQEGEEFTDNCDKCKSLHLSNYRNSAV
;
A
#
# COMPACT_ATOMS: atom_id res chain seq x y z
N MET A 1 -15.54 -40.13 -7.38
CA MET A 1 -16.26 -40.16 -6.09
C MET A 1 -15.63 -39.25 -5.03
N LEU A 2 -14.35 -39.42 -4.65
CA LEU A 2 -13.70 -38.63 -3.57
C LEU A 2 -13.64 -37.10 -3.79
N ARG A 3 -13.36 -36.63 -5.02
CA ARG A 3 -13.37 -35.19 -5.36
C ARG A 3 -14.74 -34.54 -5.18
N LEU A 4 -15.81 -35.28 -5.50
CA LEU A 4 -17.18 -34.78 -5.38
C LEU A 4 -17.58 -34.65 -3.90
N LEU A 5 -17.22 -35.63 -3.08
CA LEU A 5 -17.39 -35.61 -1.62
C LEU A 5 -16.67 -34.43 -0.95
N LEU A 6 -15.44 -34.12 -1.34
CA LEU A 6 -14.69 -32.96 -0.85
C LEU A 6 -15.37 -31.62 -1.19
N LEU A 7 -15.86 -31.47 -2.41
CA LEU A 7 -16.57 -30.24 -2.80
C LEU A 7 -17.88 -30.06 -2.03
N VAL A 8 -18.61 -31.16 -1.81
CA VAL A 8 -19.86 -31.16 -1.04
C VAL A 8 -19.61 -30.81 0.43
N THR A 9 -18.58 -31.37 1.08
CA THR A 9 -18.26 -31.04 2.47
C THR A 9 -17.75 -29.61 2.64
N VAL A 10 -16.97 -29.10 1.67
CA VAL A 10 -16.57 -27.68 1.63
C VAL A 10 -17.78 -26.78 1.45
N ALA A 11 -18.73 -27.15 0.59
CA ALA A 11 -19.96 -26.40 0.40
C ALA A 11 -20.84 -26.39 1.66
N ILE A 12 -21.02 -27.54 2.33
CA ILE A 12 -21.82 -27.64 3.57
C ILE A 12 -21.17 -26.86 4.71
N SER A 13 -19.85 -26.99 4.91
CA SER A 13 -19.13 -26.22 5.93
C SER A 13 -19.18 -24.71 5.65
N TYR A 14 -19.11 -24.31 4.38
CA TYR A 14 -19.29 -22.92 3.96
C TYR A 14 -20.71 -22.40 4.24
N VAL A 15 -21.76 -23.18 3.95
CA VAL A 15 -23.16 -22.81 4.23
C VAL A 15 -23.43 -22.72 5.73
N ASN A 16 -22.93 -23.65 6.54
CA ASN A 16 -23.09 -23.59 8.00
C ASN A 16 -22.44 -22.33 8.61
N SER A 17 -21.36 -21.83 8.01
CA SER A 17 -20.72 -20.57 8.42
C SER A 17 -21.65 -19.35 8.37
N TYR A 18 -22.66 -19.35 7.50
CA TYR A 18 -23.65 -18.26 7.41
C TYR A 18 -24.70 -18.27 8.52
N ASN A 19 -24.83 -19.35 9.28
CA ASN A 19 -25.83 -19.49 10.34
C ASN A 19 -25.24 -19.36 11.75
N ASN A 20 -23.93 -19.21 11.88
CA ASN A 20 -23.30 -19.03 13.18
C ASN A 20 -23.65 -17.66 13.77
N GLU A 21 -23.84 -17.63 15.08
CA GLU A 21 -24.06 -16.41 15.85
C GLU A 21 -22.83 -16.05 16.68
N CYS A 22 -22.56 -14.75 16.80
CA CYS A 22 -21.47 -14.26 17.64
C CYS A 22 -21.81 -12.91 18.26
N THR A 23 -21.12 -12.58 19.36
CA THR A 23 -21.24 -11.26 19.99
C THR A 23 -19.96 -10.46 19.74
N TYR A 24 -20.11 -9.24 19.22
CA TYR A 24 -19.02 -8.31 19.01
C TYR A 24 -19.37 -6.95 19.64
N ASN A 25 -18.50 -6.43 20.51
CA ASN A 25 -18.72 -5.19 21.28
C ASN A 25 -20.12 -5.11 21.93
N GLY A 26 -20.61 -6.23 22.48
CA GLY A 26 -21.90 -6.32 23.15
C GLY A 26 -23.13 -6.43 22.24
N LYS A 27 -22.95 -6.41 20.90
CA LYS A 27 -24.03 -6.61 19.93
C LYS A 27 -23.97 -8.01 19.32
N LYS A 28 -25.15 -8.64 19.14
CA LYS A 28 -25.28 -9.93 18.47
C LYS A 28 -25.30 -9.78 16.95
N TYR A 29 -24.64 -10.69 16.27
CA TYR A 29 -24.57 -10.80 14.81
C TYR A 29 -24.74 -12.25 14.39
N THR A 30 -25.24 -12.44 13.16
CA THR A 30 -25.43 -13.77 12.55
C THR A 30 -24.84 -13.75 11.14
N GLY A 31 -24.14 -14.83 10.78
CA GLY A 31 -23.55 -14.99 9.45
C GLY A 31 -22.50 -13.94 9.10
N VAL A 32 -22.63 -13.33 7.92
CA VAL A 32 -21.70 -12.30 7.41
C VAL A 32 -22.25 -10.90 7.68
N PHE A 33 -21.43 -10.05 8.29
CA PHE A 33 -21.81 -8.68 8.65
C PHE A 33 -20.64 -7.71 8.44
N LYS A 34 -20.89 -6.40 8.63
CA LYS A 34 -19.88 -5.36 8.49
C LYS A 34 -19.65 -4.60 9.79
N ILE A 35 -18.37 -4.35 10.08
CA ILE A 35 -17.91 -3.41 11.10
C ILE A 35 -17.02 -2.40 10.39
N ASP A 36 -17.46 -1.13 10.34
CA ASP A 36 -16.88 -0.11 9.47
C ASP A 36 -16.75 -0.59 8.01
N CYS A 37 -15.53 -0.65 7.49
CA CYS A 37 -15.23 -1.17 6.15
C CYS A 37 -14.81 -2.64 6.15
N ASN A 38 -14.73 -3.28 7.32
CA ASN A 38 -14.35 -4.67 7.47
C ASN A 38 -15.54 -5.61 7.29
N THR A 39 -15.30 -6.72 6.59
CA THR A 39 -16.25 -7.82 6.47
C THR A 39 -15.93 -8.83 7.57
N CYS A 40 -16.95 -9.24 8.31
CA CYS A 40 -16.84 -10.16 9.43
C CYS A 40 -17.75 -11.37 9.24
N VAL A 41 -17.35 -12.50 9.78
CA VAL A 41 -18.14 -13.74 9.85
C VAL A 41 -18.04 -14.33 11.25
N CYS A 42 -19.12 -14.93 11.74
CA CYS A 42 -19.08 -15.69 12.98
C CYS A 42 -18.50 -17.10 12.74
N ASP A 43 -17.44 -17.46 13.46
CA ASP A 43 -16.90 -18.82 13.44
C ASP A 43 -17.73 -19.79 14.30
N THR A 44 -17.37 -21.07 14.28
CA THR A 44 -18.06 -22.11 15.05
C THR A 44 -17.86 -22.00 16.57
N ASN A 45 -16.99 -21.11 17.03
CA ASN A 45 -16.70 -20.86 18.45
C ASN A 45 -17.38 -19.58 18.94
N ASN A 46 -18.38 -19.08 18.21
CA ASN A 46 -19.10 -17.83 18.48
C ASN A 46 -18.18 -16.59 18.48
N LYS A 47 -17.05 -16.64 17.76
CA LYS A 47 -16.11 -15.52 17.62
C LYS A 47 -16.30 -14.83 16.27
N ALA A 48 -16.35 -13.50 16.30
CA ALA A 48 -16.31 -12.69 15.09
C ALA A 48 -14.88 -12.70 14.50
N ILE A 49 -14.75 -13.19 13.28
CA ILE A 49 -13.52 -13.13 12.49
C ILE A 49 -13.72 -12.06 11.42
N CYS A 50 -12.95 -10.99 11.50
CA CYS A 50 -13.05 -9.84 10.60
C CYS A 50 -11.83 -9.73 9.69
N SER A 51 -12.01 -9.15 8.51
CA SER A 51 -10.90 -8.58 7.77
C SER A 51 -10.20 -7.49 8.61
N ASN A 52 -8.93 -7.23 8.32
CA ASN A 52 -8.13 -6.24 9.04
C ASN A 52 -7.73 -5.09 8.11
N LEU A 53 -8.72 -4.40 7.56
CA LEU A 53 -8.56 -3.22 6.74
C LEU A 53 -8.44 -1.98 7.63
N ARG A 54 -7.49 -1.10 7.29
CA ARG A 54 -7.40 0.23 7.92
C ARG A 54 -8.47 1.15 7.34
N CYS A 55 -9.61 1.19 8.03
CA CYS A 55 -10.74 2.04 7.67
C CYS A 55 -10.48 3.50 8.09
N GLY A 56 -10.86 4.47 7.25
CA GLY A 56 -10.98 5.85 7.70
C GLY A 56 -12.35 6.10 8.29
N TYR A 57 -12.49 7.05 9.22
CA TYR A 57 -13.79 7.46 9.75
C TYR A 57 -14.78 7.78 8.60
N GLY A 58 -15.80 6.93 8.45
CA GLY A 58 -16.84 7.06 7.42
C GLY A 58 -16.38 6.89 5.96
N LYS A 59 -15.15 6.44 5.70
CA LYS A 59 -14.61 6.28 4.33
C LYS A 59 -13.94 4.91 4.16
N GLY A 60 -14.11 4.32 2.97
CA GLY A 60 -13.48 3.06 2.59
C GLY A 60 -11.96 3.05 2.81
N PRO A 61 -11.34 1.86 2.84
CA PRO A 61 -9.96 1.69 3.27
C PRO A 61 -9.00 2.52 2.40
N SER A 62 -7.97 3.10 3.03
CA SER A 62 -7.09 4.06 2.39
C SER A 62 -5.73 4.16 3.06
N CYS A 63 -4.79 4.75 2.35
CA CYS A 63 -3.50 5.17 2.88
C CYS A 63 -3.40 6.70 2.87
N THR A 64 -2.62 7.24 3.80
CA THR A 64 -2.23 8.66 3.79
C THR A 64 -0.75 8.76 3.47
N TYR A 65 -0.40 9.53 2.45
CA TYR A 65 0.99 9.77 2.06
C TYR A 65 1.17 11.25 1.76
N GLN A 66 2.10 11.90 2.48
CA GLN A 66 2.38 13.34 2.35
C GLN A 66 1.10 14.21 2.39
N GLY A 67 0.19 13.93 3.33
CA GLY A 67 -1.07 14.65 3.48
C GLY A 67 -2.15 14.33 2.45
N ARG A 68 -1.86 13.51 1.43
CA ARG A 68 -2.82 13.07 0.41
C ARG A 68 -3.37 11.69 0.74
N ARG A 69 -4.65 11.48 0.43
CA ARG A 69 -5.35 10.21 0.67
C ARG A 69 -5.44 9.40 -0.62
N TYR A 70 -5.06 8.13 -0.54
CA TYR A 70 -5.08 7.16 -1.63
C TYR A 70 -6.00 6.01 -1.30
N ARG A 71 -6.84 5.58 -2.24
CA ARG A 71 -7.68 4.39 -2.06
C ARG A 71 -6.81 3.15 -2.07
N VAL A 72 -7.19 2.11 -1.33
CA VAL A 72 -6.51 0.82 -1.44
C VAL A 72 -6.52 0.33 -2.89
N GLY A 73 -5.37 -0.17 -3.33
CA GLY A 73 -5.11 -0.58 -4.72
C GLY A 73 -4.62 0.54 -5.62
N GLN A 74 -4.83 1.81 -5.25
CA GLN A 74 -4.37 2.96 -6.03
C GLN A 74 -2.86 3.01 -6.09
N THR A 75 -2.34 3.27 -7.28
CA THR A 75 -0.92 3.52 -7.55
C THR A 75 -0.67 5.00 -7.84
N PHE A 76 0.54 5.47 -7.55
CA PHE A 76 0.99 6.83 -7.84
C PHE A 76 2.51 6.88 -7.98
N GLN A 77 3.02 7.92 -8.63
CA GLN A 77 4.47 8.13 -8.78
C GLN A 77 5.01 9.03 -7.65
N GLN A 78 6.15 8.64 -7.10
CA GLN A 78 6.98 9.44 -6.20
C GLN A 78 8.39 9.47 -6.79
N SER A 79 8.77 10.59 -7.40
CA SER A 79 9.98 10.64 -8.25
C SER A 79 9.89 9.59 -9.36
N CYS A 80 10.92 8.74 -9.53
CA CYS A 80 10.90 7.63 -10.48
C CYS A 80 10.22 6.35 -9.95
N ASN A 81 9.86 6.34 -8.68
CA ASN A 81 9.33 5.19 -7.99
C ASN A 81 7.80 5.14 -8.11
N THR A 82 7.27 3.96 -8.41
CA THR A 82 5.84 3.65 -8.37
C THR A 82 5.45 3.13 -6.99
N CYS A 83 4.58 3.88 -6.33
CA CYS A 83 4.01 3.55 -5.04
C CYS A 83 2.60 2.99 -5.17
N LYS A 84 2.21 2.11 -4.25
CA LYS A 84 0.87 1.51 -4.14
C LYS A 84 0.36 1.58 -2.71
N CYS A 85 -0.91 1.95 -2.56
CA CYS A 85 -1.63 1.83 -1.31
C CYS A 85 -2.13 0.39 -1.10
N ASN A 86 -1.67 -0.27 -0.04
CA ASN A 86 -2.03 -1.65 0.29
C ASN A 86 -3.22 -1.73 1.24
N TYR A 87 -3.82 -2.93 1.31
CA TYR A 87 -5.00 -3.22 2.13
C TYR A 87 -4.78 -3.00 3.62
N ASP A 88 -3.54 -3.15 4.09
CA ASP A 88 -3.15 -2.85 5.46
C ASP A 88 -2.97 -1.34 5.71
N GLY A 89 -3.29 -0.48 4.74
CA GLY A 89 -3.14 0.98 4.85
C GLY A 89 -1.70 1.49 4.72
N GLN A 90 -0.74 0.64 4.36
CA GLN A 90 0.64 1.05 4.12
C GLN A 90 0.88 1.40 2.65
N ILE A 91 1.72 2.40 2.43
CA ILE A 91 2.32 2.64 1.12
C ILE A 91 3.53 1.75 0.95
N LYS A 92 3.58 1.02 -0.17
CA LYS A 92 4.82 0.39 -0.65
C LYS A 92 5.21 1.00 -1.97
N CYS A 93 6.45 1.44 -2.08
CA CYS A 93 7.05 1.88 -3.32
C CYS A 93 8.06 0.84 -3.79
N ASP A 94 8.29 0.79 -5.10
CA ASP A 94 9.53 0.21 -5.61
C ASP A 94 10.74 1.03 -5.10
N ASN A 95 11.91 0.40 -5.16
CA ASN A 95 13.16 0.98 -4.72
C ASN A 95 14.12 1.08 -5.91
N LYS A 96 13.69 1.78 -6.96
CA LYS A 96 14.56 2.05 -8.11
C LYS A 96 15.59 3.09 -7.70
N ASP A 97 16.81 2.89 -8.19
CA ASP A 97 17.82 3.94 -8.15
C ASP A 97 17.40 5.02 -9.15
N CYS A 98 16.85 6.12 -8.61
CA CYS A 98 16.32 7.17 -9.46
C CYS A 98 17.46 7.96 -10.09
N PRO A 99 17.39 8.25 -11.41
CA PRO A 99 18.40 9.05 -12.07
C PRO A 99 18.51 10.40 -11.38
N LYS A 100 19.70 10.70 -10.85
CA LYS A 100 19.95 11.98 -10.21
C LYS A 100 20.13 13.03 -11.29
N ARG A 101 19.54 14.21 -11.05
CA ARG A 101 19.63 15.35 -11.98
C ARG A 101 20.24 16.54 -11.26
N CYS A 102 21.01 17.33 -11.98
CA CYS A 102 21.59 18.58 -11.50
C CYS A 102 21.04 19.73 -12.34
N THR A 103 20.83 20.89 -11.73
CA THR A 103 20.45 22.11 -12.44
C THR A 103 21.66 23.03 -12.52
N TYR A 104 22.08 23.41 -13.73
CA TYR A 104 23.15 24.37 -13.97
C TYR A 104 22.64 25.41 -14.97
N LYS A 105 22.70 26.70 -14.59
CA LYS A 105 22.12 27.82 -15.37
C LYS A 105 20.71 27.50 -15.90
N GLU A 106 19.84 27.04 -15.00
CA GLU A 106 18.43 26.67 -15.27
C GLU A 106 18.23 25.47 -16.22
N LYS A 107 19.30 24.86 -16.74
CA LYS A 107 19.23 23.62 -17.52
C LYS A 107 19.40 22.39 -16.62
N LEU A 108 18.62 21.35 -16.89
CA LEU A 108 18.67 20.06 -16.22
C LEU A 108 19.63 19.12 -16.95
N TYR A 109 20.54 18.51 -16.20
CA TYR A 109 21.51 17.53 -16.69
C TYR A 109 21.34 16.21 -15.92
N GLN A 110 21.44 15.08 -16.60
CA GLN A 110 21.51 13.76 -15.94
C GLN A 110 22.86 13.60 -15.22
N GLU A 111 22.93 12.71 -14.24
CA GLU A 111 24.20 12.32 -13.62
C GLU A 111 25.16 11.76 -14.67
N GLY A 112 26.39 12.27 -14.69
CA GLY A 112 27.44 11.91 -15.64
C GLY A 112 27.37 12.61 -16.99
N GLU A 113 26.33 13.41 -17.26
CA GLU A 113 26.19 14.15 -18.52
C GLU A 113 27.29 15.20 -18.67
N GLU A 114 27.94 15.22 -19.84
CA GLU A 114 28.99 16.17 -20.18
C GLU A 114 28.42 17.32 -21.00
N PHE A 115 28.81 18.55 -20.67
CA PHE A 115 28.36 19.75 -21.35
C PHE A 115 29.47 20.80 -21.37
N THR A 116 29.36 21.78 -22.26
CA THR A 116 30.32 22.90 -22.35
C THR A 116 29.70 24.17 -21.81
N ASP A 117 30.44 24.90 -20.97
CA ASP A 117 30.13 26.28 -20.60
C ASP A 117 31.31 27.18 -20.97
N ASN A 118 31.12 28.03 -21.98
CA ASN A 118 32.21 28.81 -22.60
C ASN A 118 33.40 27.93 -23.03
N CYS A 119 34.55 28.08 -22.39
CA CYS A 119 35.77 27.32 -22.68
C CYS A 119 35.91 26.06 -21.82
N ASP A 120 35.00 25.83 -20.88
CA ASP A 120 35.09 24.72 -19.92
C ASP A 120 34.29 23.51 -20.38
N LYS A 121 34.89 22.32 -20.27
CA LYS A 121 34.19 21.04 -20.36
C LYS A 121 33.76 20.62 -18.95
N CYS A 122 32.46 20.58 -18.73
CA CYS A 122 31.85 20.24 -17.45
C CYS A 122 31.25 18.84 -17.50
N LYS A 123 31.16 18.20 -16.33
CA LYS A 123 30.45 16.94 -16.11
C LYS A 123 29.51 17.08 -14.93
N SER A 124 28.25 16.75 -15.12
CA SER A 124 27.22 16.76 -14.08
C SER A 124 27.52 15.65 -13.06
N LEU A 125 27.81 16.03 -11.82
CA LEU A 125 28.10 15.08 -10.73
C LEU A 125 27.22 15.44 -9.51
N HIS A 126 26.65 14.42 -8.87
CA HIS A 126 26.02 14.56 -7.56
C HIS A 126 27.10 14.42 -6.47
N LEU A 127 27.44 15.51 -5.79
CA LEU A 127 28.38 15.46 -4.66
C LEU A 127 27.67 14.90 -3.43
N SER A 128 27.77 13.59 -3.20
CA SER A 128 27.24 12.94 -1.99
C SER A 128 28.07 13.21 -0.72
N ASN A 129 29.19 13.94 -0.80
CA ASN A 129 30.19 14.04 0.29
C ASN A 129 30.82 15.43 0.50
N TYR A 130 30.05 16.52 0.59
CA TYR A 130 30.53 17.73 1.26
C TYR A 130 29.71 18.00 2.52
N ARG A 131 30.17 17.41 3.64
CA ARG A 131 30.09 18.13 4.92
C ARG A 131 30.91 19.40 4.72
N ASN A 132 30.35 20.55 5.07
CA ASN A 132 31.10 21.79 5.23
C ASN A 132 32.39 21.51 6.02
N SER A 133 33.52 21.51 5.34
CA SER A 133 34.83 21.77 5.92
C SER A 133 35.53 22.69 4.94
N ALA A 134 35.37 23.99 5.18
CA ALA A 134 36.37 24.95 4.76
C ALA A 134 37.66 24.61 5.52
N VAL A 135 38.73 24.36 4.76
CA VAL A 135 40.11 24.61 5.18
C VAL A 135 40.70 25.51 4.11
#